data_AF-A0A9N8HEI1-F1
#
_entry.id   AF-A0A9N8HEI1-F1
#
_cell.length_a   1.000
_cell.length_b   1.000
_cell.length_c   1.000
_cell.angle_alpha   90.00
_cell.angle_beta   90.00
_cell.angle_gamma   90.00
#
_symmetry.space_group_name_H-M   'P 1'
#
loop_
_entity.id
_entity.type
_entity.pdbx_description
1 polymer ?
#
loop_
_entity_poly.entity_id
_entity_poly.type
_entity_poly.pdbx_seq_one_letter_code
_entity_poly.pdbx_strand_id
1 'polypeptide(L)'
;MAQTTSGPADGGSVGDPHFKTWAGKWYDYHGICDLVLLKLDDFANGQGTDIVIRTAGRGSFSYIETAAIRIGQDILEVTGWGAYAVNGVEHADLPMDLGGFKFEKWWSNTKKPVFMIHLDGGEHIKISTKKELVSVKVENATQATFGASVGLMGSYNDGIWFARDGETVMTDPIAFGEEWQVLNTEANLFEMDRFPQFPQRCQLSQATRTGRRRLGEAIAQEAAEEACAHWDDEHMDLCVFDVLATGDLELAESGDYF
;
A
#
# COMPACT_ATOMS: atom_id res chain seq x y z
N MET A 1 21.15 -21.03 -18.30
CA MET A 1 20.42 -19.77 -18.04
C MET A 1 20.85 -19.31 -16.68
N ALA A 2 21.53 -18.15 -16.59
CA ALA A 2 21.92 -17.61 -15.31
C ALA A 2 20.65 -17.09 -14.63
N GLN A 3 20.23 -17.69 -13.52
CA GLN A 3 19.32 -17.05 -12.60
C GLN A 3 20.08 -15.85 -12.04
N THR A 4 19.81 -14.66 -12.57
CA THR A 4 20.13 -13.43 -11.88
C THR A 4 19.31 -13.44 -10.61
N THR A 5 19.92 -13.77 -9.49
CA THR A 5 19.35 -13.50 -8.17
C THR A 5 19.19 -11.98 -8.11
N SER A 6 17.96 -11.50 -8.29
CA SER A 6 17.57 -10.14 -7.94
C SER A 6 17.96 -9.93 -6.48
N GLY A 7 18.60 -8.79 -6.19
CA GLY A 7 18.94 -8.42 -4.82
C GLY A 7 17.67 -8.18 -3.99
N PRO A 8 17.82 -7.74 -2.72
CA PRO A 8 16.68 -7.27 -1.96
C PRO A 8 15.91 -6.20 -2.74
N ALA A 9 14.58 -6.28 -2.67
CA ALA A 9 13.68 -5.37 -3.37
C ALA A 9 12.69 -4.76 -2.36
N ASP A 10 12.28 -3.53 -2.66
CA ASP A 10 11.22 -2.84 -1.92
C ASP A 10 10.01 -2.68 -2.83
N GLY A 11 8.82 -2.84 -2.25
CA GLY A 11 7.53 -2.65 -2.92
C GLY A 11 6.52 -2.05 -1.97
N GLY A 12 5.44 -1.49 -2.50
CA GLY A 12 4.41 -0.95 -1.62
C GLY A 12 3.40 -0.03 -2.30
N SER A 13 2.66 0.69 -1.46
CA SER A 13 1.75 1.73 -1.91
C SER A 13 1.63 2.85 -0.87
N VAL A 14 1.51 4.08 -1.33
CA VAL A 14 1.50 5.31 -0.53
C VAL A 14 0.54 6.33 -1.16
N GLY A 15 0.06 7.30 -0.38
CA GLY A 15 -0.50 8.50 -0.98
C GLY A 15 -1.88 8.31 -1.57
N ASP A 16 -2.09 9.03 -2.67
CA ASP A 16 -3.30 9.03 -3.43
C ASP A 16 -3.34 7.89 -4.49
N PRO A 17 -3.63 6.68 -4.05
CA PRO A 17 -2.70 5.56 -4.09
C PRO A 17 -1.73 5.55 -5.31
N HIS A 18 -0.46 5.74 -5.01
CA HIS A 18 0.66 5.38 -5.87
C HIS A 18 1.15 3.98 -5.51
N PHE A 19 1.47 3.16 -6.50
CA PHE A 19 1.93 1.78 -6.31
C PHE A 19 3.34 1.61 -6.83
N LYS A 20 4.22 1.01 -6.03
CA LYS A 20 5.58 0.63 -6.42
C LYS A 20 5.65 -0.87 -6.61
N THR A 21 6.00 -1.31 -7.82
CA THR A 21 6.27 -2.73 -8.07
C THR A 21 7.58 -3.17 -7.44
N TRP A 22 7.79 -4.48 -7.31
CA TRP A 22 9.06 -5.04 -6.84
C TRP A 22 10.27 -4.65 -7.70
N ALA A 23 10.06 -4.36 -8.99
CA ALA A 23 11.10 -3.86 -9.88
C ALA A 23 11.30 -2.33 -9.79
N GLY A 24 10.66 -1.66 -8.82
CA GLY A 24 10.77 -0.24 -8.56
C GLY A 24 9.94 0.66 -9.48
N LYS A 25 9.05 0.11 -10.31
CA LYS A 25 8.23 0.91 -11.22
C LYS A 25 7.01 1.47 -10.47
N TRP A 26 6.81 2.78 -10.58
CA TRP A 26 5.60 3.46 -10.09
C TRP A 26 4.47 3.46 -11.11
N TYR A 27 3.24 3.39 -10.60
CA TYR A 27 2.02 3.61 -11.36
C TYR A 27 0.85 4.02 -10.44
N ASP A 28 -0.17 4.64 -11.04
CA ASP A 28 -1.34 5.12 -10.31
C ASP A 28 -2.56 4.27 -10.62
N TYR A 29 -3.34 3.95 -9.60
CA TYR A 29 -4.70 3.44 -9.76
C TYR A 29 -5.63 4.02 -8.68
N HIS A 30 -6.58 4.85 -9.13
CA HIS A 30 -7.51 5.56 -8.24
C HIS A 30 -8.90 4.92 -8.21
N GLY A 31 -8.95 3.60 -8.08
CA GLY A 31 -10.19 2.89 -7.76
C GLY A 31 -10.50 3.01 -6.28
N ILE A 32 -11.79 3.17 -5.94
CA ILE A 32 -12.31 3.22 -4.56
C ILE A 32 -12.97 1.87 -4.27
N CYS A 33 -12.26 1.02 -3.52
CA CYS A 33 -12.63 -0.35 -3.15
C CYS A 33 -11.53 -0.97 -2.27
N ASP A 34 -11.66 -2.26 -1.96
CA ASP A 34 -10.61 -3.06 -1.34
C ASP A 34 -9.74 -3.73 -2.41
N LEU A 35 -8.42 -3.65 -2.26
CA LEU A 35 -7.44 -4.08 -3.25
C LEU A 35 -6.39 -5.00 -2.64
N VAL A 36 -6.04 -6.06 -3.36
CA VAL A 36 -4.96 -6.98 -2.98
C VAL A 36 -3.62 -6.38 -3.40
N LEU A 37 -2.89 -5.80 -2.44
CA LEU A 37 -1.54 -5.28 -2.68
C LEU A 37 -0.54 -6.43 -2.83
N LEU A 38 -0.65 -7.44 -1.96
CA LEU A 38 0.14 -8.65 -1.98
C LEU A 38 -0.68 -9.85 -1.51
N LYS A 39 -0.46 -11.00 -2.15
CA LYS A 39 -0.88 -12.32 -1.70
C LYS A 39 0.26 -13.31 -1.89
N LEU A 40 0.49 -14.16 -0.90
CA LEU A 40 1.48 -15.22 -0.94
C LEU A 40 1.05 -16.37 -0.03
N ASP A 41 0.51 -17.45 -0.61
CA ASP A 41 -0.08 -18.55 0.15
C ASP A 41 0.96 -19.44 0.84
N ASP A 42 2.12 -19.66 0.23
CA ASP A 42 3.18 -20.52 0.77
C ASP A 42 4.11 -19.82 1.79
N PHE A 43 3.79 -18.59 2.20
CA PHE A 43 4.58 -17.82 3.16
C PHE A 43 4.74 -18.57 4.50
N ALA A 44 5.94 -18.51 5.09
CA ALA A 44 6.27 -19.07 6.40
C ALA A 44 5.83 -20.53 6.59
N ASN A 45 6.18 -21.41 5.65
CA ASN A 45 5.77 -22.83 5.60
C ASN A 45 4.25 -23.02 5.44
N GLY A 46 3.62 -22.24 4.56
CA GLY A 46 2.20 -22.38 4.22
C GLY A 46 1.24 -21.72 5.21
N GLN A 47 1.72 -20.83 6.09
CA GLN A 47 0.82 -19.97 6.88
C GLN A 47 0.09 -18.96 5.99
N GLY A 48 0.78 -18.51 4.95
CA GLY A 48 0.29 -17.51 4.02
C GLY A 48 0.32 -16.09 4.59
N THR A 49 0.46 -15.12 3.69
CA THR A 49 0.34 -13.70 4.00
C THR A 49 -0.46 -12.98 2.92
N ASP A 50 -1.35 -12.09 3.35
CA ASP A 50 -2.12 -11.21 2.46
C ASP A 50 -1.97 -9.77 2.99
N ILE A 51 -1.72 -8.83 2.08
CA ILE A 51 -1.74 -7.39 2.34
C ILE A 51 -2.85 -6.80 1.49
N VAL A 52 -3.89 -6.32 2.15
CA VAL A 52 -5.05 -5.69 1.51
C VAL A 52 -5.08 -4.22 1.92
N ILE A 53 -5.30 -3.35 0.96
CA ILE A 53 -5.50 -1.92 1.20
C ILE A 53 -6.93 -1.54 0.86
N ARG A 54 -7.49 -0.61 1.62
CA ARG A 54 -8.79 -0.01 1.37
C ARG A 54 -8.58 1.43 0.93
N THR A 55 -9.11 1.74 -0.25
CA THR A 55 -9.02 3.06 -0.83
C THR A 55 -10.36 3.80 -0.71
N ALA A 56 -10.31 5.08 -0.38
CA ALA A 56 -11.46 5.95 -0.23
C ALA A 56 -11.37 7.16 -1.15
N GLY A 57 -12.50 7.75 -1.51
CA GLY A 57 -12.57 8.98 -2.31
C GLY A 57 -12.72 10.23 -1.46
N ARG A 58 -11.98 11.30 -1.78
CA ARG A 58 -12.16 12.64 -1.21
C ARG A 58 -12.15 13.68 -2.33
N GLY A 59 -13.31 14.29 -2.56
CA GLY A 59 -13.47 15.26 -3.65
C GLY A 59 -13.11 14.64 -5.01
N SER A 60 -12.05 15.14 -5.64
CA SER A 60 -11.57 14.63 -6.93
C SER A 60 -10.55 13.50 -6.87
N PHE A 61 -9.93 13.24 -5.72
CA PHE A 61 -8.87 12.24 -5.57
C PHE A 61 -9.33 11.04 -4.74
N SER A 62 -8.52 9.97 -4.72
CA SER A 62 -8.67 8.84 -3.80
C SER A 62 -7.39 8.66 -3.00
N TYR A 63 -7.44 8.01 -1.85
CA TYR A 63 -6.27 7.74 -1.01
C TYR A 63 -6.44 6.42 -0.28
N ILE A 64 -5.35 5.89 0.28
CA ILE A 64 -5.40 4.69 1.13
C ILE A 64 -5.83 5.09 2.54
N GLU A 65 -7.01 4.64 2.98
CA GLU A 65 -7.56 4.98 4.30
C GLU A 65 -7.22 3.95 5.38
N THR A 66 -7.06 2.69 4.98
CA THR A 66 -6.82 1.56 5.89
C THR A 66 -6.00 0.50 5.16
N ALA A 67 -5.10 -0.16 5.88
CA ALA A 67 -4.41 -1.35 5.43
C ALA A 67 -4.65 -2.50 6.42
N ALA A 68 -4.80 -3.71 5.90
CA ALA A 68 -4.89 -4.93 6.68
C ALA A 68 -3.81 -5.92 6.22
N ILE A 69 -3.09 -6.50 7.19
CA ILE A 69 -2.07 -7.51 6.96
C ILE A 69 -2.51 -8.77 7.70
N ARG A 70 -2.68 -9.87 6.96
CA ARG A 70 -2.88 -11.21 7.53
C ARG A 70 -1.57 -11.98 7.47
N ILE A 71 -1.16 -12.59 8.58
CA ILE A 71 -0.14 -13.64 8.58
C ILE A 71 -0.71 -14.86 9.32
N GLY A 72 -0.84 -15.99 8.62
CA GLY A 72 -1.49 -17.15 9.20
C GLY A 72 -2.96 -16.84 9.53
N GLN A 73 -3.28 -16.85 10.82
CA GLN A 73 -4.62 -16.53 11.34
C GLN A 73 -4.70 -15.13 11.96
N ASP A 74 -3.57 -14.46 12.15
CA ASP A 74 -3.53 -13.15 12.78
C ASP A 74 -3.72 -12.05 11.74
N ILE A 75 -4.50 -11.04 12.08
CA ILE A 75 -4.80 -9.88 11.24
C ILE A 75 -4.47 -8.61 12.02
N LEU A 76 -3.62 -7.77 11.43
CA LEU A 76 -3.40 -6.40 11.84
C LEU A 76 -4.17 -5.48 10.89
N GLU A 77 -5.11 -4.69 11.42
CA GLU A 77 -5.78 -3.62 10.69
C GLU A 77 -5.27 -2.27 11.21
N VAL A 78 -4.84 -1.38 10.31
CA VAL A 78 -4.35 -0.02 10.64
C VAL A 78 -5.06 0.99 9.76
N THR A 79 -5.68 1.98 10.39
CA THR A 79 -6.35 3.09 9.70
C THR A 79 -5.60 4.40 9.90
N GLY A 80 -5.99 5.41 9.12
CA GLY A 80 -5.54 6.79 9.29
C GLY A 80 -5.55 7.24 10.76
N TRP A 81 -4.63 8.14 11.08
CA TRP A 81 -4.33 8.65 12.42
C TRP A 81 -3.69 7.61 13.35
N GLY A 82 -3.42 6.41 12.86
CA GLY A 82 -2.73 5.35 13.58
C GLY A 82 -3.59 4.64 14.62
N ALA A 83 -4.91 4.66 14.43
CA ALA A 83 -5.78 3.68 15.07
C ALA A 83 -5.52 2.31 14.43
N TYR A 84 -5.56 1.27 15.26
CA TYR A 84 -5.23 -0.09 14.85
C TYR A 84 -6.00 -1.10 15.69
N ALA A 85 -6.21 -2.27 15.11
CA ALA A 85 -6.74 -3.45 15.79
C ALA A 85 -5.91 -4.68 15.43
N VAL A 86 -5.78 -5.60 16.37
CA VAL A 86 -5.21 -6.93 16.11
C VAL A 86 -6.29 -7.95 16.42
N ASN A 87 -6.67 -8.76 15.42
CA ASN A 87 -7.71 -9.79 15.55
C ASN A 87 -9.03 -9.26 16.11
N GLY A 88 -9.48 -8.07 15.70
CA GLY A 88 -10.71 -7.45 16.21
C GLY A 88 -10.56 -6.69 17.53
N VAL A 89 -9.37 -6.68 18.13
CA VAL A 89 -9.11 -5.99 19.39
C VAL A 89 -8.45 -4.63 19.11
N GLU A 90 -9.26 -3.57 19.19
CA GLU A 90 -8.78 -2.19 19.09
C GLU A 90 -7.70 -1.89 20.13
N HIS A 91 -6.64 -1.21 19.70
CA HIS A 91 -5.52 -0.81 20.57
C HIS A 91 -4.90 -1.97 21.37
N ALA A 92 -4.81 -3.15 20.77
CA ALA A 92 -4.21 -4.34 21.40
C ALA A 92 -2.84 -4.02 22.06
N ASP A 93 -2.61 -4.63 23.23
CA ASP A 93 -1.40 -4.42 24.02
C ASP A 93 -0.14 -4.91 23.27
N LEU A 94 0.95 -4.14 23.39
CA LEU A 94 2.24 -4.39 22.73
C LEU A 94 3.39 -4.47 23.77
N PRO A 95 4.51 -5.16 23.46
CA PRO A 95 4.80 -5.90 22.23
C PRO A 95 4.04 -7.23 22.16
N MET A 96 3.77 -7.69 20.94
CA MET A 96 3.16 -8.99 20.69
C MET A 96 3.70 -9.59 19.38
N ASP A 97 3.32 -10.84 19.10
CA ASP A 97 3.60 -11.48 17.83
C ASP A 97 2.37 -11.44 16.92
N LEU A 98 2.60 -11.34 15.61
CA LEU A 98 1.60 -11.47 14.55
C LEU A 98 2.03 -12.63 13.64
N GLY A 99 1.29 -13.75 13.68
CA GLY A 99 1.65 -14.95 12.91
C GLY A 99 2.99 -15.56 13.33
N GLY A 100 3.40 -15.36 14.58
CA GLY A 100 4.71 -15.79 15.09
C GLY A 100 5.88 -14.86 14.75
N PHE A 101 5.60 -13.71 14.11
CA PHE A 101 6.60 -12.68 13.83
C PHE A 101 6.46 -11.51 14.80
N LYS A 102 7.59 -10.94 15.21
CA LYS A 102 7.60 -9.84 16.16
C LYS A 102 6.90 -8.61 15.56
N PHE A 103 5.90 -8.09 16.26
CA PHE A 103 5.16 -6.90 15.87
C PHE A 103 5.45 -5.74 16.83
N GLU A 104 5.87 -4.60 16.28
CA GLU A 104 6.17 -3.39 17.02
C GLU A 104 5.43 -2.17 16.49
N LYS A 105 5.13 -1.25 17.41
CA LYS A 105 4.64 0.09 17.12
C LYS A 105 5.57 1.11 17.78
N TRP A 106 6.00 2.12 17.04
CA TRP A 106 6.71 3.27 17.59
C TRP A 106 6.23 4.57 16.94
N TRP A 107 6.77 5.68 17.43
CA TRP A 107 6.56 6.99 16.85
C TRP A 107 7.81 7.42 16.12
N SER A 108 7.67 7.80 14.87
CA SER A 108 8.73 8.44 14.08
C SER A 108 9.23 9.71 14.78
N ASN A 109 10.36 10.25 14.30
CA ASN A 109 10.88 11.53 14.75
C ASN A 109 9.88 12.69 14.58
N THR A 110 8.92 12.54 13.65
CA THR A 110 7.82 13.48 13.40
C THR A 110 6.54 13.15 14.18
N LYS A 111 6.66 12.31 15.22
CA LYS A 111 5.57 11.84 16.11
C LYS A 111 4.43 11.14 15.36
N LYS A 112 4.75 10.40 14.29
CA LYS A 112 3.75 9.63 13.54
C LYS A 112 3.87 8.16 13.89
N PRO A 113 2.76 7.45 14.12
CA PRO A 113 2.82 6.04 14.46
C PRO A 113 3.24 5.24 13.23
N VAL A 114 4.23 4.38 13.45
CA VAL A 114 4.75 3.40 12.51
C VAL A 114 4.53 2.02 13.13
N PHE A 115 4.07 1.10 12.30
CA PHE A 115 3.78 -0.29 12.65
C PHE A 115 4.70 -1.17 11.81
N MET A 116 5.44 -2.08 12.44
CA MET A 116 6.37 -2.96 11.72
C MET A 116 6.25 -4.38 12.20
N ILE A 117 6.14 -5.28 11.24
CA ILE A 117 6.25 -6.70 11.43
C ILE A 117 7.65 -7.09 10.97
N HIS A 118 8.45 -7.61 11.91
CA HIS A 118 9.81 -8.05 11.64
C HIS A 118 9.79 -9.52 11.21
N LEU A 119 10.14 -9.77 9.96
CA LEU A 119 10.23 -11.11 9.40
C LEU A 119 11.65 -11.68 9.57
N ASP A 120 11.82 -12.93 9.20
CA ASP A 120 13.14 -13.56 9.19
C ASP A 120 14.07 -12.88 8.17
N GLY A 121 15.38 -12.94 8.40
CA GLY A 121 16.36 -12.42 7.44
C GLY A 121 16.47 -10.89 7.34
N GLY A 122 15.75 -10.14 8.18
CA GLY A 122 15.77 -8.66 8.18
C GLY A 122 14.79 -8.02 7.19
N GLU A 123 13.84 -8.81 6.69
CA GLU A 123 12.70 -8.33 5.89
C GLU A 123 11.66 -7.69 6.83
N HIS A 124 10.98 -6.64 6.36
CA HIS A 124 9.98 -5.94 7.16
C HIS A 124 8.71 -5.66 6.35
N ILE A 125 7.55 -5.76 6.99
CA ILE A 125 6.31 -5.15 6.50
C ILE A 125 6.01 -3.95 7.38
N LYS A 126 6.02 -2.76 6.79
CA LYS A 126 5.89 -1.46 7.45
C LYS A 126 4.58 -0.79 7.05
N ILE A 127 3.79 -0.35 8.03
CA ILE A 127 2.68 0.58 7.83
C ILE A 127 3.02 1.91 8.49
N SER A 128 2.95 2.99 7.71
CA SER A 128 3.09 4.37 8.18
C SER A 128 1.76 5.11 8.02
N THR A 129 1.48 6.05 8.91
CA THR A 129 0.26 6.88 8.81
C THR A 129 0.57 8.36 8.91
N LYS A 130 -0.18 9.17 8.16
CA LYS A 130 -0.11 10.64 8.20
C LYS A 130 -1.52 11.18 8.03
N LYS A 131 -2.07 11.76 9.10
CA LYS A 131 -3.48 12.18 9.13
C LYS A 131 -4.35 10.99 8.70
N GLU A 132 -5.31 11.18 7.80
CA GLU A 132 -6.15 10.10 7.27
C GLU A 132 -5.46 9.12 6.31
N LEU A 133 -4.22 9.38 5.89
CA LEU A 133 -3.55 8.58 4.88
C LEU A 133 -2.71 7.46 5.50
N VAL A 134 -2.68 6.32 4.82
CA VAL A 134 -1.92 5.11 5.17
C VAL A 134 -0.94 4.79 4.04
N SER A 135 0.25 4.32 4.39
CA SER A 135 1.28 3.84 3.48
C SER A 135 1.70 2.45 3.92
N VAL A 136 1.89 1.53 2.97
CA VAL A 136 2.35 0.16 3.20
C VAL A 136 3.60 -0.10 2.38
N LYS A 137 4.66 -0.57 3.02
CA LYS A 137 5.92 -0.94 2.38
C LYS A 137 6.33 -2.35 2.82
N VAL A 138 6.82 -3.15 1.88
CA VAL A 138 7.61 -4.34 2.18
C VAL A 138 9.06 -4.01 1.87
N GLU A 139 9.90 -4.02 2.89
CA GLU A 139 11.29 -3.55 2.86
C GLU A 139 12.27 -4.71 2.97
N ASN A 140 13.39 -4.62 2.24
CA ASN A 140 14.43 -5.63 2.16
C ASN A 140 13.94 -7.01 1.70
N ALA A 141 12.78 -7.09 1.04
CA ALA A 141 12.19 -8.35 0.61
C ALA A 141 13.19 -9.13 -0.25
N THR A 142 13.15 -10.44 -0.17
CA THR A 142 14.05 -11.34 -0.90
C THR A 142 13.28 -12.25 -1.82
N GLN A 143 13.95 -12.69 -2.90
CA GLN A 143 13.42 -13.69 -3.82
C GLN A 143 13.05 -15.01 -3.11
N ALA A 144 13.74 -15.34 -1.99
CA ALA A 144 13.47 -16.56 -1.24
C ALA A 144 12.11 -16.52 -0.52
N THR A 145 11.76 -15.35 0.03
CA THR A 145 10.51 -15.17 0.79
C THR A 145 9.36 -14.72 -0.11
N PHE A 146 9.57 -13.69 -0.93
CA PHE A 146 8.51 -13.01 -1.67
C PHE A 146 8.47 -13.34 -3.17
N GLY A 147 9.35 -14.24 -3.62
CA GLY A 147 9.52 -14.59 -5.02
C GLY A 147 8.28 -15.09 -5.76
N ALA A 148 7.35 -15.73 -5.02
CA ALA A 148 6.10 -16.25 -5.54
C ALA A 148 4.88 -15.35 -5.22
N SER A 149 5.13 -14.16 -4.67
CA SER A 149 4.04 -13.22 -4.36
C SER A 149 3.37 -12.72 -5.64
N VAL A 150 2.07 -12.46 -5.50
CA VAL A 150 1.23 -11.89 -6.55
C VAL A 150 0.44 -10.71 -5.99
N GLY A 151 -0.10 -9.85 -6.84
CA GLY A 151 -0.83 -8.65 -6.43
C GLY A 151 -0.37 -7.41 -7.18
N LEU A 152 -0.79 -6.25 -6.67
CA LEU A 152 -0.49 -4.95 -7.27
C LEU A 152 0.99 -4.56 -7.25
N MET A 153 1.85 -5.24 -6.47
CA MET A 153 3.31 -5.05 -6.57
C MET A 153 3.95 -5.79 -7.76
N GLY A 154 3.16 -6.52 -8.56
CA GLY A 154 3.63 -7.29 -9.71
C GLY A 154 4.46 -8.51 -9.31
N SER A 155 5.03 -9.21 -10.30
CA SER A 155 5.98 -10.29 -10.05
C SER A 155 7.29 -9.79 -9.45
N TYR A 156 7.88 -10.56 -8.54
CA TYR A 156 9.04 -10.11 -7.75
C TYR A 156 10.27 -9.71 -8.59
N ASN A 157 10.62 -10.48 -9.63
CA ASN A 157 11.87 -10.27 -10.36
C ASN A 157 11.86 -9.08 -11.33
N ASP A 158 10.73 -8.84 -11.98
CA ASP A 158 10.60 -7.97 -13.13
C ASP A 158 9.41 -7.00 -13.03
N GLY A 159 8.61 -7.10 -11.97
CA GLY A 159 7.48 -6.21 -11.72
C GLY A 159 6.39 -6.33 -12.79
N ILE A 160 6.28 -7.47 -13.47
CA ILE A 160 5.27 -7.71 -14.51
C ILE A 160 3.89 -7.76 -13.86
N TRP A 161 2.95 -7.10 -14.52
CA TRP A 161 1.55 -7.04 -14.13
C TRP A 161 0.79 -8.26 -14.66
N PHE A 162 0.88 -9.37 -13.95
CA PHE A 162 0.10 -10.56 -14.27
C PHE A 162 -1.33 -10.45 -13.74
N ALA A 163 -2.30 -10.89 -14.54
CA ALA A 163 -3.64 -11.15 -14.07
C ALA A 163 -3.67 -12.35 -13.10
N ARG A 164 -4.82 -12.61 -12.46
CA ARG A 164 -4.96 -13.70 -11.48
C ARG A 164 -4.81 -15.09 -12.08
N ASP A 165 -4.91 -15.23 -13.41
CA ASP A 165 -4.61 -16.48 -14.11
C ASP A 165 -3.11 -16.84 -14.12
N GLY A 166 -2.23 -15.91 -13.73
CA GLY A 166 -0.78 -16.09 -13.70
C GLY A 166 -0.12 -16.12 -15.08
N GLU A 167 -0.87 -15.87 -16.16
CA GLU A 167 -0.41 -15.99 -17.55
C GLU A 167 -0.61 -14.69 -18.33
N THR A 168 -1.75 -14.03 -18.15
CA THR A 168 -2.09 -12.82 -18.90
C THR A 168 -1.29 -11.62 -18.39
N VAL A 169 -0.45 -11.06 -19.25
CA VAL A 169 0.29 -9.82 -18.96
C VAL A 169 -0.58 -8.61 -19.29
N MET A 170 -0.80 -7.75 -18.31
CA MET A 170 -1.58 -6.53 -18.40
C MET A 170 -0.67 -5.31 -18.61
N THR A 171 -1.16 -4.31 -19.34
CA THR A 171 -0.40 -3.08 -19.62
C THR A 171 -1.17 -1.81 -19.30
N ASP A 172 -2.48 -1.92 -19.10
CA ASP A 172 -3.34 -0.82 -18.67
C ASP A 172 -3.44 -0.83 -17.13
N PRO A 173 -3.01 0.25 -16.44
CA PRO A 173 -3.01 0.29 -14.97
C PRO A 173 -4.43 0.27 -14.38
N ILE A 174 -5.44 0.74 -15.11
CA ILE A 174 -6.83 0.68 -14.66
C ILE A 174 -7.31 -0.76 -14.67
N ALA A 175 -7.12 -1.48 -15.78
CA ALA A 175 -7.47 -2.89 -15.88
C ALA A 175 -6.71 -3.75 -14.85
N PHE A 176 -5.42 -3.49 -14.65
CA PHE A 176 -4.62 -4.19 -13.64
C PHE A 176 -5.12 -3.91 -12.21
N GLY A 177 -5.48 -2.66 -11.91
CA GLY A 177 -6.12 -2.29 -10.64
C GLY A 177 -7.46 -2.98 -10.41
N GLU A 178 -8.32 -3.04 -11.43
CA GLU A 178 -9.61 -3.73 -11.36
C GLU A 178 -9.45 -5.25 -11.17
N GLU A 179 -8.45 -5.86 -11.83
CA GLU A 179 -8.15 -7.29 -11.72
C GLU A 179 -7.82 -7.70 -10.28
N TRP A 180 -7.13 -6.83 -9.54
CA TRP A 180 -6.74 -7.07 -8.14
C TRP A 180 -7.70 -6.47 -7.10
N GLN A 181 -8.96 -6.20 -7.49
CA GLN A 181 -10.03 -6.00 -6.51
C GLN A 181 -10.23 -7.26 -5.67
N VAL A 182 -10.39 -7.11 -4.36
CA VAL A 182 -10.69 -8.22 -3.45
C VAL A 182 -11.97 -8.93 -3.88
N LEU A 183 -11.87 -10.24 -4.13
CA LEU A 183 -12.99 -11.07 -4.56
C LEU A 183 -13.80 -11.56 -3.35
N ASN A 184 -15.08 -11.87 -3.59
CA ASN A 184 -15.95 -12.45 -2.56
C ASN A 184 -15.59 -13.89 -2.15
N THR A 185 -14.63 -14.51 -2.85
CA THR A 185 -14.04 -15.82 -2.51
C THR A 185 -12.74 -15.70 -1.71
N GLU A 186 -12.21 -14.49 -1.56
CA GLU A 186 -11.02 -14.21 -0.76
C GLU A 186 -11.42 -13.88 0.69
N ALA A 187 -10.47 -14.00 1.62
CA ALA A 187 -10.72 -13.64 3.00
C ALA A 187 -10.95 -12.13 3.12
N ASN A 188 -12.04 -11.75 3.79
CA ASN A 188 -12.23 -10.37 4.19
C ASN A 188 -11.36 -10.07 5.41
N LEU A 189 -10.41 -9.16 5.26
CA LEU A 189 -9.47 -8.81 6.32
C LEU A 189 -9.92 -7.61 7.16
N PHE A 190 -10.91 -6.84 6.70
CA PHE A 190 -11.37 -5.66 7.40
C PHE A 190 -12.54 -6.01 8.33
N GLU A 191 -12.57 -5.42 9.52
CA GLU A 191 -13.66 -5.63 10.48
C GLU A 191 -15.03 -5.16 9.96
N MET A 192 -15.02 -4.12 9.12
CA MET A 192 -16.22 -3.55 8.53
C MET A 192 -16.18 -3.64 7.00
N ASP A 193 -17.28 -4.11 6.44
CA ASP A 193 -17.52 -4.04 5.00
C ASP A 193 -17.77 -2.61 4.54
N ARG A 194 -17.22 -2.25 3.37
CA ARG A 194 -17.53 -0.99 2.69
C ARG A 194 -17.85 -1.21 1.22
N PHE A 195 -18.82 -0.46 0.73
CA PHE A 195 -19.16 -0.46 -0.69
C PHE A 195 -18.12 0.34 -1.51
N PRO A 196 -17.73 -0.12 -2.72
CA PRO A 196 -18.13 -1.36 -3.37
C PRO A 196 -17.28 -2.58 -2.96
N GLN A 197 -17.89 -3.76 -3.00
CA GLN A 197 -17.24 -5.07 -2.88
C GLN A 197 -17.48 -5.86 -4.16
N PHE A 198 -16.61 -6.81 -4.52
CA PHE A 198 -16.87 -7.69 -5.67
C PHE A 198 -18.20 -8.45 -5.48
N PRO A 199 -19.06 -8.60 -6.51
CA PRO A 199 -18.82 -8.36 -7.94
C PRO A 199 -19.07 -6.92 -8.43
N GLN A 200 -19.38 -5.99 -7.54
CA GLN A 200 -19.47 -4.57 -7.92
C GLN A 200 -18.07 -4.02 -8.11
N ARG A 201 -17.81 -3.47 -9.30
CA ARG A 201 -16.49 -2.90 -9.64
C ARG A 201 -16.15 -1.72 -8.75
N CYS A 202 -14.85 -1.52 -8.56
CA CYS A 202 -14.28 -0.32 -7.95
C CYS A 202 -14.85 0.95 -8.61
N GLN A 203 -15.11 1.97 -7.80
CA GLN A 203 -15.52 3.27 -8.31
C GLN A 203 -14.28 4.09 -8.64
N LEU A 204 -14.12 4.51 -9.90
CA LEU A 204 -13.02 5.40 -10.26
C LEU A 204 -13.25 6.82 -9.71
N SER A 205 -12.18 7.43 -9.17
CA SER A 205 -12.20 8.82 -8.71
C SER A 205 -12.65 9.79 -9.81
N GLN A 206 -13.16 10.96 -9.43
CA GLN A 206 -13.63 11.94 -10.41
C GLN A 206 -12.49 12.43 -11.32
N ALA A 207 -11.28 12.59 -10.77
CA ALA A 207 -10.11 12.98 -11.54
C ALA A 207 -9.82 11.98 -12.66
N THR A 208 -9.81 10.68 -12.34
CA THR A 208 -9.61 9.60 -13.31
C THR A 208 -10.73 9.57 -14.35
N ARG A 209 -12.00 9.69 -13.94
CA ARG A 209 -13.15 9.66 -14.86
C ARG A 209 -13.18 10.84 -15.84
N THR A 210 -12.71 12.01 -15.43
CA THR A 210 -12.80 13.23 -16.24
C THR A 210 -11.52 13.55 -17.00
N GLY A 211 -10.43 12.83 -16.73
CA GLY A 211 -9.08 13.16 -17.22
C GLY A 211 -8.58 14.53 -16.74
N ARG A 212 -9.27 15.12 -15.75
CA ARG A 212 -8.99 16.45 -15.20
C ARG A 212 -8.82 16.30 -13.69
N ARG A 213 -7.57 16.08 -13.27
CA ARG A 213 -7.15 16.23 -11.88
C ARG A 213 -7.26 17.73 -11.54
N ARG A 214 -8.31 18.13 -10.83
CA ARG A 214 -8.35 19.47 -10.20
C ARG A 214 -7.41 19.42 -9.00
N LEU A 215 -6.11 19.59 -9.26
CA LEU A 215 -5.14 19.86 -8.22
C LEU A 215 -5.64 21.10 -7.47
N GLY A 216 -5.74 21.02 -6.15
CA GLY A 216 -6.42 22.02 -5.35
C GLY A 216 -5.87 23.42 -5.62
N GLU A 217 -6.73 24.39 -5.94
CA GLU A 217 -6.32 25.80 -6.16
C GLU A 217 -5.83 26.50 -4.87
N ALA A 218 -5.77 25.77 -3.75
CA ALA A 218 -5.40 26.32 -2.44
C ALA A 218 -3.89 26.43 -2.23
N ILE A 219 -3.08 25.56 -2.85
CA ILE A 219 -1.61 25.58 -2.75
C ILE A 219 -1.03 25.85 -4.15
N ALA A 220 -0.09 26.78 -4.23
CA ALA A 220 0.65 27.04 -5.46
C ALA A 220 1.67 25.92 -5.73
N GLN A 221 1.83 25.53 -7.00
CA GLN A 221 2.80 24.54 -7.45
C GLN A 221 4.21 24.76 -6.85
N GLU A 222 4.70 26.00 -6.92
CA GLU A 222 6.03 26.39 -6.39
C GLU A 222 6.16 26.13 -4.88
N ALA A 223 5.09 26.38 -4.11
CA ALA A 223 5.10 26.13 -2.67
C ALA A 223 5.11 24.63 -2.34
N ALA A 224 4.46 23.80 -3.15
CA ALA A 224 4.50 22.35 -3.02
C ALA A 224 5.89 21.80 -3.38
N GLU A 225 6.48 22.27 -4.49
CA GLU A 225 7.84 21.92 -4.92
C GLU A 225 8.88 22.31 -3.86
N GLU A 226 8.79 23.52 -3.30
CA GLU A 226 9.69 23.97 -2.23
C GLU A 226 9.57 23.09 -0.98
N ALA A 227 8.34 22.75 -0.56
CA ALA A 227 8.12 21.90 0.60
C ALA A 227 8.68 20.48 0.38
N CYS A 228 8.55 19.93 -0.82
CA CYS A 228 8.97 18.57 -1.17
C CYS A 228 10.45 18.47 -1.62
N ALA A 229 11.18 19.57 -1.79
CA ALA A 229 12.54 19.60 -2.37
C ALA A 229 13.62 18.84 -1.58
N HIS A 230 13.31 18.35 -0.38
CA HIS A 230 14.24 17.56 0.44
C HIS A 230 14.17 16.05 0.14
N TRP A 231 13.17 15.61 -0.62
CA TRP A 231 13.05 14.25 -1.13
C TRP A 231 13.94 14.04 -2.36
N ASP A 232 14.26 12.79 -2.67
CA ASP A 232 14.86 12.46 -3.97
C ASP A 232 13.85 12.67 -5.10
N ASP A 233 14.33 12.68 -6.36
CA ASP A 233 13.49 12.97 -7.53
C ASP A 233 12.26 12.05 -7.64
N GLU A 234 12.39 10.76 -7.25
CA GLU A 234 11.31 9.77 -7.32
C GLU A 234 10.21 10.07 -6.31
N HIS A 235 10.58 10.40 -5.06
CA HIS A 235 9.62 10.71 -4.00
C HIS A 235 9.12 12.16 -4.04
N MET A 236 9.89 13.08 -4.62
CA MET A 236 9.50 14.49 -4.77
C MET A 236 8.24 14.63 -5.61
N ASP A 237 8.17 13.95 -6.77
CA ASP A 237 7.00 14.03 -7.65
C ASP A 237 5.73 13.52 -6.95
N LEU A 238 5.82 12.41 -6.21
CA LEU A 238 4.72 11.86 -5.41
C LEU A 238 4.30 12.82 -4.29
N CYS A 239 5.27 13.39 -3.58
CA CYS A 239 5.04 14.38 -2.53
C CYS A 239 4.33 15.62 -3.06
N VAL A 240 4.81 16.21 -4.15
CA VAL A 240 4.22 17.41 -4.76
C VAL A 240 2.79 17.10 -5.19
N PHE A 241 2.58 15.93 -5.79
CA PHE A 241 1.26 15.49 -6.20
C PHE A 241 0.29 15.41 -5.00
N ASP A 242 0.66 14.68 -3.96
CA ASP A 242 -0.14 14.50 -2.74
C ASP A 242 -0.46 15.84 -2.06
N VAL A 243 0.53 16.72 -1.92
CA VAL A 243 0.37 18.06 -1.34
C VAL A 243 -0.67 18.88 -2.13
N LEU A 244 -0.62 18.85 -3.45
CA LEU A 244 -1.54 19.60 -4.31
C LEU A 244 -2.93 18.97 -4.35
N ALA A 245 -3.02 17.64 -4.37
CA ALA A 245 -4.29 16.93 -4.37
C ALA A 245 -5.07 17.14 -3.07
N THR A 246 -4.37 17.11 -1.94
CA THR A 246 -4.94 17.26 -0.59
C THR A 246 -5.09 18.71 -0.16
N GLY A 247 -4.27 19.61 -0.71
CA GLY A 247 -4.16 20.99 -0.25
C GLY A 247 -3.45 21.12 1.10
N ASP A 248 -2.48 20.24 1.38
CA ASP A 248 -1.84 20.12 2.70
C ASP A 248 -0.30 20.04 2.64
N LEU A 249 0.37 21.19 2.88
CA LEU A 249 1.85 21.26 2.92
C LEU A 249 2.48 20.39 4.01
N GLU A 250 1.75 20.07 5.08
CA GLU A 250 2.32 19.24 6.17
C GLU A 250 2.63 17.81 5.70
N LEU A 251 2.05 17.36 4.57
CA LEU A 251 2.40 16.06 3.99
C LEU A 251 3.87 16.02 3.57
N ALA A 252 4.47 17.14 3.14
CA ALA A 252 5.86 17.13 2.72
C ALA A 252 6.82 16.72 3.84
N GLU A 253 6.49 17.01 5.10
CA GLU A 253 7.35 16.72 6.27
C GLU A 253 7.34 15.25 6.74
N SER A 254 6.61 14.34 6.08
CA SER A 254 6.48 12.96 6.57
C SER A 254 7.57 12.01 6.05
N GLY A 255 8.73 12.07 6.69
CA GLY A 255 9.92 11.26 6.39
C GLY A 255 9.72 9.74 6.30
N ASP A 256 8.72 9.18 7.00
CA ASP A 256 8.45 7.73 7.00
C ASP A 256 7.27 7.31 6.11
N TYR A 257 6.58 8.29 5.50
CA TYR A 257 5.35 8.07 4.76
C TYR A 257 5.60 7.81 3.28
N PHE A 258 6.37 8.71 2.64
CA PHE A 258 6.83 8.56 1.26
C PHE A 258 7.94 7.53 1.16
#